data_AF-A0A9P5UPL1-F1
#
_entry.id   AF-A0A9P5UPL1-F1
#
_cell.length_a   1.000
_cell.length_b   1.000
_cell.length_c   1.000
_cell.angle_alpha   90.00
_cell.angle_beta   90.00
_cell.angle_gamma   90.00
#
_symmetry.space_group_name_H-M   'P 1'
#
loop_
_entity.id
_entity.type
_entity.pdbx_description
1 polymer ?
#
loop_
_entity_poly.entity_id
_entity_poly.type
_entity_poly.pdbx_seq_one_letter_code
_entity_poly.pdbx_strand_id
1 'polypeptide(L)'
;MLLNSLTDFPFLFFQLPSTTLLPINNIHNNDFQYCYLQRKARLLDLLGASGDLAKKKTFPALFGLFLHGHIAPTTRIVGYARTKMDRPDYLKRISQYIKNKTTPKVKVMLDQFLDQCTYVSGVYDQDSGFQALEQELQRVEKETKTYDRLFYMALPPSVFIPVANGLKKNCYTLKGINRLIVEKPFGMDLESSRTLSKALGALFREDEVRFGLP
;
A
#
# COMPACT_ATOMS: atom_id res chain seq x y z
N MET A 1 -10.96 13.85 -15.78
CA MET A 1 -10.78 14.17 -14.35
C MET A 1 -9.47 13.53 -13.92
N LEU A 2 -8.40 14.30 -14.04
CA LEU A 2 -7.03 13.88 -13.72
C LEU A 2 -6.88 13.86 -12.19
N LEU A 3 -6.34 12.76 -11.66
CA LEU A 3 -5.91 12.63 -10.26
C LEU A 3 -4.76 13.63 -10.03
N ASN A 4 -5.08 14.81 -9.52
CA ASN A 4 -4.16 15.96 -9.46
C ASN A 4 -3.70 16.33 -8.05
N SER A 5 -4.02 15.55 -7.00
CA SER A 5 -3.45 15.82 -5.68
C SER A 5 -2.80 14.57 -5.11
N LEU A 6 -1.51 14.71 -4.80
CA LEU A 6 -0.72 13.74 -4.03
C LEU A 6 -1.39 13.41 -2.68
N THR A 7 -2.31 14.27 -2.21
CA THR A 7 -3.12 14.14 -0.98
C THR A 7 -3.98 12.87 -0.92
N ASP A 8 -4.40 12.34 -2.07
CA ASP A 8 -5.23 11.13 -2.13
C ASP A 8 -4.46 9.85 -1.79
N PHE A 9 -3.12 9.94 -1.68
CA PHE A 9 -2.24 8.79 -1.48
C PHE A 9 -1.31 9.04 -0.30
N PRO A 10 -1.78 8.79 0.93
CA PRO A 10 -0.99 9.03 2.15
C PRO A 10 0.34 8.28 2.20
N PHE A 11 0.51 7.20 1.42
CA PHE A 11 1.79 6.51 1.29
C PHE A 11 2.88 7.34 0.57
N LEU A 12 2.52 8.35 -0.21
CA LEU A 12 3.47 9.27 -0.84
C LEU A 12 4.10 10.23 0.15
N PHE A 13 3.40 10.52 1.27
CA PHE A 13 3.88 11.38 2.34
C PHE A 13 4.64 10.62 3.44
N PHE A 14 5.00 9.36 3.21
CA PHE A 14 5.62 8.51 4.25
C PHE A 14 7.05 8.96 4.65
N GLN A 15 7.55 10.13 4.25
CA GLN A 15 8.87 10.60 4.69
C GLN A 15 8.91 12.11 4.93
N LEU A 16 8.75 12.51 6.19
CA LEU A 16 9.71 13.33 6.92
C LEU A 16 9.69 12.92 8.42
N PRO A 17 10.83 12.72 9.10
CA PRO A 17 10.89 12.93 10.55
C PRO A 17 10.54 14.40 10.84
N SER A 18 9.78 14.68 11.90
CA SER A 18 9.19 15.99 12.24
C SER A 18 10.16 17.18 12.47
N THR A 19 11.38 17.17 11.96
CA THR A 19 12.41 18.18 12.28
C THR A 19 13.03 18.91 11.09
N THR A 20 12.43 18.88 9.89
CA THR A 20 12.89 19.75 8.79
C THR A 20 11.71 20.40 8.07
N LEU A 21 11.19 21.48 8.65
CA LEU A 21 10.49 22.50 7.90
C LEU A 21 11.56 23.34 7.21
N LEU A 22 11.78 23.14 5.91
CA LEU A 22 12.51 24.11 5.11
C LEU A 22 11.50 25.04 4.40
N PRO A 23 11.70 26.36 4.48
CA PRO A 23 10.80 27.33 3.88
C PRO A 23 10.78 27.22 2.35
N ILE A 24 9.60 27.47 1.78
CA ILE A 24 9.19 27.16 0.40
C ILE A 24 9.89 28.05 -0.66
N ASN A 25 10.79 28.95 -0.27
CA ASN A 25 11.35 29.95 -1.16
C ASN A 25 12.87 29.74 -1.35
N ASN A 26 13.26 28.71 -2.10
CA ASN A 26 14.40 28.74 -3.02
C ASN A 26 14.57 27.38 -3.70
N ILE A 27 14.09 27.30 -4.94
CA ILE A 27 14.21 26.17 -5.84
C ILE A 27 15.66 26.16 -6.35
N HIS A 28 16.59 25.46 -5.71
CA HIS A 28 17.80 24.93 -6.36
C HIS A 28 18.48 23.86 -5.49
N ASN A 29 18.88 22.76 -6.15
CA ASN A 29 19.76 21.66 -5.69
C ASN A 29 19.28 20.64 -4.63
N ASN A 30 18.19 20.84 -3.88
CA ASN A 30 17.74 19.84 -2.89
C ASN A 30 16.77 18.76 -3.42
N ASP A 31 16.23 18.90 -4.64
CA ASP A 31 15.25 17.94 -5.19
C ASP A 31 15.81 16.54 -5.44
N PHE A 32 17.13 16.41 -5.62
CA PHE A 32 17.77 15.11 -5.83
C PHE A 32 17.70 14.21 -4.59
N GLN A 33 17.69 14.77 -3.37
CA GLN A 33 17.67 14.00 -2.14
C GLN A 33 16.24 13.54 -1.76
N TYR A 34 15.22 14.36 -2.07
CA TYR A 34 13.81 14.00 -1.89
C TYR A 34 13.36 12.88 -2.84
N CYS A 35 13.85 12.90 -4.08
CA CYS A 35 13.59 11.85 -5.06
C CYS A 35 14.28 10.51 -4.71
N TYR A 36 15.38 10.55 -3.95
CA TYR A 36 16.15 9.36 -3.57
C TYR A 36 15.45 8.52 -2.48
N LEU A 37 14.75 9.16 -1.53
CA LEU A 37 14.02 8.46 -0.46
C LEU A 37 12.72 7.78 -0.97
N GLN A 38 12.16 8.25 -2.08
CA GLN A 38 10.98 7.67 -2.73
C GLN A 38 11.25 6.32 -3.43
N ARG A 39 12.52 5.95 -3.66
CA ARG A 39 12.90 4.80 -4.50
C ARG A 39 13.32 3.54 -3.74
N LYS A 40 13.07 3.44 -2.44
CA LYS A 40 13.34 2.18 -1.74
C LYS A 40 12.33 1.12 -2.19
N ALA A 41 12.85 -0.01 -2.64
CA ALA A 41 12.06 -1.21 -2.92
C ALA A 41 11.23 -1.57 -1.69
N ARG A 42 9.95 -1.90 -1.89
CA ARG A 42 9.04 -2.29 -0.81
C ARG A 42 8.12 -3.43 -1.25
N LEU A 43 7.59 -4.15 -0.29
CA LEU A 43 6.42 -5.00 -0.46
C LEU A 43 5.20 -4.17 -0.08
N LEU A 44 4.29 -3.96 -1.02
CA LEU A 44 3.03 -3.27 -0.80
C LEU A 44 1.90 -4.28 -0.75
N ASP A 45 1.33 -4.46 0.43
CA ASP A 45 0.27 -5.41 0.68
C ASP A 45 -1.05 -4.68 0.69
N LEU A 46 -1.87 -4.90 -0.33
CA LEU A 46 -3.15 -4.24 -0.49
C LEU A 46 -4.28 -5.12 0.06
N LEU A 47 -4.65 -4.86 1.31
CA LEU A 47 -5.73 -5.54 2.00
C LEU A 47 -7.07 -5.00 1.47
N GLY A 48 -7.95 -5.89 1.00
CA GLY A 48 -9.18 -5.47 0.31
C GLY A 48 -9.00 -5.25 -1.19
N ALA A 49 -7.98 -5.85 -1.81
CA ALA A 49 -7.66 -5.65 -3.22
C ALA A 49 -8.80 -5.97 -4.21
N SER A 50 -9.76 -6.81 -3.82
CA SER A 50 -10.93 -7.13 -4.68
C SER A 50 -12.03 -6.05 -4.64
N GLY A 51 -11.96 -5.11 -3.70
CA GLY A 51 -12.94 -4.06 -3.45
C GLY A 51 -12.99 -2.95 -4.51
N ASP A 52 -14.03 -2.13 -4.43
CA ASP A 52 -14.27 -1.03 -5.37
C ASP A 52 -13.23 0.09 -5.26
N LEU A 53 -12.83 0.42 -4.04
CA LEU A 53 -11.79 1.44 -3.79
C LEU A 53 -10.46 1.03 -4.42
N ALA A 54 -10.03 -0.21 -4.17
CA ALA A 54 -8.80 -0.76 -4.70
C ALA A 54 -8.74 -0.68 -6.23
N LYS A 55 -9.73 -1.26 -6.91
CA LYS A 55 -9.73 -1.34 -8.37
C LYS A 55 -9.98 0.01 -9.06
N LYS A 56 -10.83 0.88 -8.51
CA LYS A 56 -11.22 2.16 -9.16
C LYS A 56 -10.30 3.33 -8.83
N LYS A 57 -9.61 3.31 -7.69
CA LYS A 57 -8.75 4.41 -7.22
C LYS A 57 -7.32 3.97 -6.93
N THR A 58 -7.12 2.97 -6.08
CA THR A 58 -5.78 2.61 -5.58
C THR A 58 -4.86 2.08 -6.69
N PHE A 59 -5.30 1.10 -7.49
CA PHE A 59 -4.48 0.57 -8.59
C PHE A 59 -4.20 1.60 -9.70
N PRO A 60 -5.19 2.37 -10.19
CA PRO A 60 -4.93 3.46 -11.13
C PRO A 60 -3.89 4.47 -10.62
N ALA A 61 -3.90 4.77 -9.33
CA ALA A 61 -2.93 5.67 -8.74
C ALA A 61 -1.55 5.07 -8.58
N LEU A 62 -1.45 3.82 -8.10
CA LEU A 62 -0.18 3.09 -8.05
C LEU A 62 0.45 3.00 -9.44
N PHE A 63 -0.35 2.74 -10.47
CA PHE A 63 0.14 2.76 -11.84
C PHE A 63 0.60 4.17 -12.27
N GLY A 64 -0.14 5.22 -11.92
CA GLY A 64 0.28 6.60 -12.16
C GLY A 64 1.63 6.92 -11.53
N LEU A 65 1.89 6.44 -10.31
CA LEU A 65 3.17 6.62 -9.63
C LEU A 65 4.29 5.78 -10.22
N PHE A 66 3.98 4.57 -10.66
CA PHE A 66 4.89 3.73 -11.41
C PHE A 66 5.32 4.40 -12.72
N LEU A 67 4.36 4.96 -13.48
CA LEU A 67 4.63 5.68 -14.73
C LEU A 67 5.58 6.86 -14.57
N HIS A 68 5.47 7.60 -13.45
CA HIS A 68 6.32 8.75 -13.16
C HIS A 68 7.62 8.37 -12.41
N GLY A 69 7.86 7.08 -12.14
CA GLY A 69 9.09 6.61 -11.51
C GLY A 69 9.19 6.86 -10.00
N HIS A 70 8.05 7.08 -9.33
CA HIS A 70 7.95 7.21 -7.87
C HIS A 70 7.83 5.86 -7.14
N ILE A 71 7.58 4.78 -7.87
CA ILE A 71 7.65 3.41 -7.35
C ILE A 71 8.90 2.74 -7.93
N ALA A 72 9.75 2.20 -7.05
CA ALA A 72 10.92 1.43 -7.48
C ALA A 72 10.49 0.23 -8.35
N PRO A 73 11.19 -0.08 -9.46
CA PRO A 73 10.86 -1.23 -10.31
C PRO A 73 10.96 -2.60 -9.61
N THR A 74 11.61 -2.65 -8.46
CA THR A 74 11.74 -3.84 -7.60
C THR A 74 10.63 -3.96 -6.56
N THR A 75 9.78 -2.94 -6.42
CA THR A 75 8.60 -2.99 -5.55
C THR A 75 7.64 -4.05 -6.06
N ARG A 76 7.05 -4.78 -5.12
CA ARG A 76 6.08 -5.83 -5.41
C ARG A 76 4.78 -5.53 -4.71
N ILE A 77 3.67 -5.78 -5.39
CA ILE A 77 2.34 -5.48 -4.90
C ILE A 77 1.60 -6.80 -4.70
N VAL A 78 1.26 -7.12 -3.45
CA VAL A 78 0.51 -8.32 -3.10
C VAL A 78 -0.92 -7.91 -2.76
N GLY A 79 -1.87 -8.22 -3.63
CA GLY A 79 -3.28 -8.03 -3.33
C GLY A 79 -3.79 -9.12 -2.40
N TYR A 80 -4.56 -8.76 -1.37
CA TYR A 80 -5.15 -9.71 -0.44
C TYR A 80 -6.64 -9.46 -0.25
N ALA A 81 -7.48 -10.47 -0.46
CA ALA A 81 -8.91 -10.39 -0.16
C ALA A 81 -9.60 -11.75 -0.04
N ARG A 82 -10.83 -11.75 0.51
CA ARG A 82 -11.67 -12.96 0.66
C ARG A 82 -12.09 -13.60 -0.66
N THR A 83 -12.18 -12.81 -1.72
CA THR A 83 -12.65 -13.28 -3.02
C THR A 83 -11.63 -14.25 -3.60
N LYS A 84 -12.04 -15.49 -3.88
CA LYS A 84 -11.20 -16.44 -4.61
C LYS A 84 -11.10 -16.00 -6.07
N MET A 85 -9.88 -15.76 -6.52
CA MET A 85 -9.55 -15.44 -7.91
C MET A 85 -8.12 -15.85 -8.16
N ASP A 86 -7.84 -16.28 -9.39
CA ASP A 86 -6.48 -16.54 -9.82
C ASP A 86 -5.78 -15.24 -10.24
N ARG A 87 -4.46 -15.34 -10.48
CA ARG A 87 -3.67 -14.17 -10.91
C ARG A 87 -4.17 -13.61 -12.24
N PRO A 88 -4.41 -14.38 -13.31
CA PRO A 88 -4.94 -13.86 -14.58
C PRO A 88 -6.23 -13.03 -14.41
N ASP A 89 -7.22 -13.53 -13.69
CA ASP A 89 -8.49 -12.84 -13.45
C ASP A 89 -8.28 -11.56 -12.64
N TYR A 90 -7.41 -11.62 -11.63
CA TYR A 90 -7.05 -10.46 -10.83
C TYR A 90 -6.40 -9.37 -11.68
N LEU A 91 -5.40 -9.70 -12.51
CA LEU A 91 -4.71 -8.75 -13.38
C LEU A 91 -5.66 -8.13 -14.41
N LYS A 92 -6.56 -8.92 -14.99
CA LYS A 92 -7.64 -8.42 -15.86
C LYS A 92 -8.53 -7.43 -15.11
N ARG A 93 -8.88 -7.75 -13.86
CA ARG A 93 -9.77 -6.93 -13.02
C ARG A 93 -9.16 -5.60 -12.60
N ILE A 94 -7.86 -5.52 -12.35
CA ILE A 94 -7.20 -4.24 -12.02
C ILE A 94 -6.93 -3.43 -13.29
N SER A 95 -6.52 -4.10 -14.37
CA SER A 95 -6.14 -3.41 -15.61
C SER A 95 -7.32 -2.73 -16.30
N GLN A 96 -8.55 -3.24 -16.20
CA GLN A 96 -9.74 -2.62 -16.82
C GLN A 96 -10.04 -1.20 -16.30
N TYR A 97 -9.64 -0.87 -15.07
CA TYR A 97 -9.89 0.44 -14.46
C TYR A 97 -8.75 1.44 -14.68
N ILE A 98 -7.62 0.97 -15.20
CA ILE A 98 -6.50 1.82 -15.58
C ILE A 98 -6.84 2.48 -16.93
N LYS A 99 -7.12 3.78 -16.88
CA LYS A 99 -7.43 4.61 -18.06
C LYS A 99 -6.15 4.98 -18.82
N ASN A 100 -6.30 5.50 -20.04
CA ASN A 100 -5.23 6.10 -20.84
C ASN A 100 -4.13 5.13 -21.32
N LYS A 101 -4.49 3.87 -21.66
CA LYS A 101 -3.61 2.88 -22.31
C LYS A 101 -3.34 3.18 -23.80
N THR A 102 -3.22 4.44 -24.16
CA THR A 102 -3.34 4.91 -25.55
C THR A 102 -2.01 4.88 -26.30
N THR A 103 -0.88 5.04 -25.62
CA THR A 103 0.44 4.99 -26.27
C THR A 103 1.13 3.64 -26.10
N PRO A 104 1.95 3.18 -27.08
CA PRO A 104 2.72 1.94 -26.95
C PRO A 104 3.60 1.90 -25.70
N LYS A 105 4.23 3.03 -25.35
CA LYS A 105 5.05 3.16 -24.13
C LYS A 105 4.24 2.90 -22.86
N VAL A 106 3.02 3.46 -22.76
CA VAL A 106 2.16 3.25 -21.59
C VAL A 106 1.68 1.81 -21.48
N LYS A 107 1.47 1.11 -22.62
CA LYS A 107 1.13 -0.32 -22.62
C LYS A 107 2.28 -1.17 -22.06
N VAL A 108 3.51 -0.96 -22.51
CA VAL A 108 4.68 -1.68 -21.98
C VAL A 108 4.86 -1.44 -20.48
N MET A 109 4.72 -0.18 -20.03
CA MET A 109 4.80 0.14 -18.60
C MET A 109 3.66 -0.50 -17.79
N LEU A 110 2.46 -0.62 -18.37
CA LEU A 110 1.35 -1.31 -17.75
C LEU A 110 1.65 -2.79 -17.57
N ASP A 111 2.16 -3.45 -18.60
CA ASP A 111 2.51 -4.87 -18.52
C ASP A 111 3.58 -5.11 -17.44
N GLN A 112 4.61 -4.26 -17.39
CA GLN A 112 5.63 -4.28 -16.33
C GLN A 112 5.04 -4.08 -14.91
N PHE A 113 4.09 -3.16 -14.77
CA PHE A 113 3.40 -2.92 -13.50
C PHE A 113 2.55 -4.14 -13.08
N LEU A 114 1.83 -4.76 -14.02
CA LEU A 114 1.03 -5.95 -13.75
C LEU A 114 1.91 -7.16 -13.39
N ASP A 115 3.12 -7.24 -13.92
CA ASP A 115 4.11 -8.26 -13.53
C ASP A 115 4.63 -8.12 -12.11
N GLN A 116 4.55 -6.92 -11.52
CA GLN A 116 4.84 -6.69 -10.10
C GLN A 116 3.66 -7.06 -9.18
N CYS A 117 2.47 -7.30 -9.76
CA CYS A 117 1.25 -7.59 -9.01
C CYS A 117 1.02 -9.11 -8.86
N THR A 118 0.77 -9.51 -7.62
CA THR A 118 0.35 -10.87 -7.22
C THR A 118 -0.91 -10.80 -6.38
N TYR A 119 -1.55 -11.94 -6.12
CA TYR A 119 -2.80 -11.99 -5.37
C TYR A 119 -2.86 -13.23 -4.49
N VAL A 120 -3.30 -13.04 -3.25
CA VAL A 120 -3.56 -14.09 -2.27
C VAL A 120 -5.01 -13.97 -1.82
N SER A 121 -5.76 -15.09 -1.88
CA SER A 121 -7.11 -15.14 -1.33
C SER A 121 -7.09 -15.66 0.11
N GLY A 122 -7.70 -14.95 1.06
CA GLY A 122 -7.78 -15.39 2.45
C GLY A 122 -8.81 -14.62 3.28
N VAL A 123 -9.19 -15.20 4.42
CA VAL A 123 -10.15 -14.60 5.36
C VAL A 123 -9.44 -13.64 6.34
N TYR A 124 -10.19 -12.72 6.93
CA TYR A 124 -9.64 -11.65 7.80
C TYR A 124 -9.70 -11.98 9.29
N ASP A 125 -10.40 -13.05 9.64
CA ASP A 125 -10.75 -13.46 11.01
C ASP A 125 -10.08 -14.78 11.42
N GLN A 126 -9.25 -15.38 10.56
CA GLN A 126 -8.51 -16.61 10.86
C GLN A 126 -7.04 -16.47 10.50
N ASP A 127 -6.18 -17.04 11.35
CA ASP A 127 -4.73 -17.04 11.13
C ASP A 127 -4.33 -17.72 9.81
N SER A 128 -5.08 -18.73 9.37
CA SER A 128 -4.82 -19.47 8.12
C SER A 128 -4.71 -18.56 6.90
N GLY A 129 -5.55 -17.51 6.82
CA GLY A 129 -5.50 -16.53 5.73
C GLY A 129 -4.21 -15.70 5.77
N PHE A 130 -3.81 -15.25 6.95
CA PHE A 130 -2.58 -14.47 7.13
C PHE A 130 -1.32 -15.32 6.98
N GLN A 131 -1.36 -16.61 7.33
CA GLN A 131 -0.26 -17.54 7.08
C GLN A 131 -0.03 -17.76 5.58
N ALA A 132 -1.10 -17.87 4.79
CA ALA A 132 -0.99 -17.93 3.34
C ALA A 132 -0.40 -16.63 2.76
N LEU A 133 -0.81 -15.48 3.31
CA LEU A 133 -0.20 -14.19 2.95
C LEU A 133 1.28 -14.16 3.29
N GLU A 134 1.67 -14.55 4.51
CA GLU A 134 3.07 -14.58 4.94
C GLU A 134 3.96 -15.46 4.05
N GLN A 135 3.46 -16.62 3.63
CA GLN A 135 4.18 -17.49 2.70
C GLN A 135 4.49 -16.78 1.37
N GLU A 136 3.51 -16.06 0.82
CA GLU A 136 3.71 -15.28 -0.40
C GLU A 136 4.68 -14.12 -0.15
N LEU A 137 4.56 -13.39 0.96
CA LEU A 137 5.50 -12.32 1.31
C LEU A 137 6.93 -12.85 1.38
N GLN A 138 7.16 -13.96 2.10
CA GLN A 138 8.49 -14.57 2.20
C GLN A 138 9.04 -15.04 0.85
N ARG A 139 8.18 -15.55 -0.04
CA ARG A 139 8.57 -15.91 -1.41
C ARG A 139 9.09 -14.68 -2.15
N VAL A 140 8.32 -13.59 -2.11
CA VAL A 140 8.67 -12.33 -2.79
C VAL A 140 9.89 -11.65 -2.16
N GLU A 141 10.06 -11.71 -0.84
CA GLU A 141 11.24 -11.22 -0.12
C GLU A 141 12.51 -11.94 -0.57
N LYS A 142 12.45 -13.27 -0.77
CA LYS A 142 13.59 -14.06 -1.25
C LYS A 142 14.01 -13.68 -2.66
N GLU A 143 13.04 -13.35 -3.52
CA GLU A 143 13.26 -12.94 -4.92
C GLU A 143 13.82 -11.52 -5.02
N THR A 144 13.28 -10.59 -4.24
CA THR A 144 13.59 -9.15 -4.35
C THR A 144 14.67 -8.66 -3.41
N LYS A 145 15.05 -9.47 -2.40
CA LYS A 145 15.92 -9.07 -1.28
C LYS A 145 15.45 -7.81 -0.55
N THR A 146 14.14 -7.58 -0.57
CA THR A 146 13.48 -6.46 0.08
C THR A 146 12.69 -6.99 1.26
N TYR A 147 12.79 -6.35 2.42
CA TYR A 147 12.09 -6.76 3.65
C TYR A 147 11.22 -5.64 4.23
N ASP A 148 11.16 -4.48 3.58
CA ASP A 148 10.28 -3.40 4.01
C ASP A 148 8.85 -3.69 3.53
N ARG A 149 7.91 -3.80 4.47
CA ARG A 149 6.50 -4.14 4.23
C ARG A 149 5.60 -2.95 4.51
N LEU A 150 4.73 -2.63 3.56
CA LEU A 150 3.74 -1.57 3.62
C LEU A 150 2.35 -2.18 3.47
N PHE A 151 1.60 -2.27 4.55
CA PHE A 151 0.23 -2.76 4.58
C PHE A 151 -0.73 -1.59 4.34
N TYR A 152 -1.50 -1.64 3.24
CA TYR A 152 -2.53 -0.66 2.95
C TYR A 152 -3.92 -1.28 3.16
N MET A 153 -4.64 -0.79 4.16
CA MET A 153 -5.99 -1.26 4.52
C MET A 153 -7.07 -0.55 3.71
N ALA A 154 -7.39 -1.06 2.53
CA ALA A 154 -8.55 -0.68 1.74
C ALA A 154 -9.80 -1.45 2.18
N LEU A 155 -10.08 -1.43 3.49
CA LEU A 155 -11.10 -2.25 4.14
C LEU A 155 -12.15 -1.41 4.88
N PRO A 156 -13.35 -1.94 5.15
CA PRO A 156 -14.30 -1.26 6.02
C PRO A 156 -13.78 -1.22 7.48
N PRO A 157 -14.15 -0.21 8.28
CA PRO A 157 -13.62 -0.04 9.65
C PRO A 157 -13.83 -1.23 10.58
N SER A 158 -14.92 -1.99 10.38
CA SER A 158 -15.29 -3.14 11.20
C SER A 158 -14.24 -4.27 11.20
N VAL A 159 -13.38 -4.34 10.18
CA VAL A 159 -12.35 -5.38 10.06
C VAL A 159 -10.92 -4.87 10.31
N PHE A 160 -10.73 -3.59 10.62
CA PHE A 160 -9.38 -3.04 10.85
C PHE A 160 -8.66 -3.71 12.02
N ILE A 161 -9.32 -3.86 13.18
CA ILE A 161 -8.71 -4.45 14.37
C ILE A 161 -8.39 -5.95 14.17
N PRO A 162 -9.32 -6.80 13.67
CA PRO A 162 -8.99 -8.19 13.34
C PRO A 162 -7.80 -8.31 12.38
N VAL A 163 -7.78 -7.49 11.32
CA VAL A 163 -6.70 -7.54 10.33
C VAL A 163 -5.38 -7.05 10.90
N ALA A 164 -5.38 -5.97 11.68
CA ALA A 164 -4.17 -5.45 12.31
C ALA A 164 -3.55 -6.47 13.28
N ASN A 165 -4.39 -7.18 14.06
CA ASN A 165 -3.95 -8.28 14.91
C ASN A 165 -3.37 -9.43 14.09
N GLY A 166 -4.08 -9.87 13.04
CA GLY A 166 -3.64 -10.95 12.16
C GLY A 166 -2.30 -10.65 11.49
N LEU A 167 -2.13 -9.42 10.97
CA LEU A 167 -0.89 -8.93 10.39
C LEU A 167 0.24 -8.86 11.43
N LYS A 168 -0.03 -8.31 12.62
CA LYS A 168 0.99 -8.19 13.67
C LYS A 168 1.48 -9.55 14.13
N LYS A 169 0.58 -10.53 14.23
CA LYS A 169 0.87 -11.89 14.69
C LYS A 169 1.60 -12.73 13.64
N ASN A 170 1.17 -12.67 12.39
CA ASN A 170 1.60 -13.62 11.35
C ASN A 170 2.53 -12.99 10.30
N CYS A 171 2.38 -11.69 10.01
CA CYS A 171 3.04 -11.02 8.88
C CYS A 171 4.00 -9.90 9.31
N TYR A 172 4.32 -9.76 10.59
CA TYR A 172 5.25 -8.74 11.06
C TYR A 172 6.70 -9.22 10.87
N THR A 173 7.50 -8.47 10.10
CA THR A 173 8.90 -8.83 9.86
C THR A 173 9.85 -8.12 10.83
N LEU A 174 10.90 -8.81 11.26
CA LEU A 174 11.99 -8.23 12.06
C LEU A 174 13.20 -7.80 11.20
N LYS A 175 13.18 -8.11 9.89
CA LYS A 175 14.31 -7.87 8.97
C LYS A 175 14.23 -6.51 8.27
N GLY A 176 13.09 -5.85 8.33
CA GLY A 176 12.83 -4.58 7.66
C GLY A 176 11.79 -3.75 8.39
N ILE A 177 11.37 -2.66 7.76
CA ILE A 177 10.41 -1.74 8.35
C ILE A 177 8.98 -2.19 8.02
N ASN A 178 8.11 -2.24 9.02
CA ASN A 178 6.68 -2.47 8.82
C ASN A 178 5.95 -1.14 8.87
N ARG A 179 5.05 -0.91 7.93
CA ARG A 179 4.23 0.30 7.85
C ARG A 179 2.79 -0.07 7.60
N LEU A 180 1.88 0.57 8.32
CA LEU A 180 0.45 0.34 8.22
C LEU A 180 -0.24 1.64 7.81
N ILE A 181 -0.97 1.61 6.70
CA ILE A 181 -1.78 2.71 6.20
C ILE A 181 -3.25 2.34 6.34
N VAL A 182 -3.99 3.18 7.05
CA VAL A 182 -5.42 2.99 7.31
C VAL A 182 -6.19 4.12 6.63
N GLU A 183 -7.07 3.74 5.72
CA GLU A 183 -7.97 4.68 5.04
C GLU A 183 -9.10 5.16 5.96
N LYS A 184 -9.59 6.38 5.71
CA LYS A 184 -10.75 6.95 6.39
C LYS A 184 -12.04 6.22 5.99
N PRO A 185 -13.08 6.17 6.85
CA PRO A 185 -13.28 6.98 8.06
C PRO A 185 -12.76 6.36 9.38
N PHE A 186 -12.26 7.22 10.28
CA PHE A 186 -11.81 6.83 11.62
C PHE A 186 -12.98 6.88 12.61
N GLY A 187 -13.82 5.85 12.56
CA GLY A 187 -15.04 5.85 13.38
C GLY A 187 -16.08 6.86 12.89
N MET A 188 -17.32 6.72 13.37
CA MET A 188 -18.38 7.69 13.07
C MET A 188 -18.45 8.81 14.12
N ASP A 189 -17.68 8.68 15.20
CA ASP A 189 -17.62 9.59 16.33
C ASP A 189 -16.19 9.63 16.93
N LEU A 190 -15.95 10.60 17.83
CA LEU A 190 -14.65 10.81 18.46
C LEU A 190 -14.19 9.60 19.30
N GLU A 191 -15.13 8.87 19.91
CA GLU A 191 -14.83 7.74 20.79
C GLU A 191 -14.37 6.50 20.01
N SER A 192 -15.05 6.19 18.91
CA SER A 192 -14.68 5.12 17.99
C SER A 192 -13.33 5.40 17.33
N SER A 193 -13.03 6.66 16.99
CA SER A 193 -11.72 7.08 16.50
C SER A 193 -10.59 6.85 17.53
N ARG A 194 -10.82 7.25 18.79
CA ARG A 194 -9.87 7.03 19.90
C ARG A 194 -9.65 5.56 20.19
N THR A 195 -10.72 4.77 20.16
CA THR A 195 -10.67 3.32 20.40
C THR A 195 -9.84 2.61 19.33
N LEU A 196 -10.08 2.93 18.05
CA LEU A 196 -9.30 2.42 16.93
C LEU A 196 -7.82 2.81 17.06
N SER A 197 -7.54 4.09 17.34
CA SER A 197 -6.17 4.60 17.48
C SER A 197 -5.44 3.93 18.63
N LYS A 198 -6.09 3.74 19.78
CA LYS A 198 -5.51 3.06 20.95
C LYS A 198 -5.21 1.59 20.65
N ALA A 199 -6.14 0.89 20.00
CA ALA A 199 -5.96 -0.52 19.65
C ALA A 199 -4.83 -0.71 18.61
N LEU A 200 -4.73 0.17 17.61
CA LEU A 200 -3.63 0.13 16.64
C LEU A 200 -2.29 0.51 17.28
N GLY A 201 -2.27 1.53 18.15
CA GLY A 201 -1.07 1.95 18.88
C GLY A 201 -0.54 0.91 19.87
N ALA A 202 -1.38 -0.03 20.31
CA ALA A 202 -0.94 -1.18 21.10
C ALA A 202 -0.24 -2.27 20.25
N LEU A 203 -0.46 -2.27 18.93
CA LEU A 203 0.07 -3.29 18.00
C LEU A 203 1.27 -2.78 17.21
N PHE A 204 1.24 -1.52 16.79
CA PHE A 204 2.23 -0.88 15.95
C PHE A 204 2.72 0.39 16.62
N ARG A 205 4.01 0.70 16.41
CA ARG A 205 4.54 1.98 16.90
C ARG A 205 3.92 3.14 16.12
N GLU A 206 3.89 4.33 16.73
CA GLU A 206 3.33 5.53 16.11
C GLU A 206 4.01 5.88 14.77
N ASP A 207 5.31 5.61 14.62
CA ASP A 207 6.06 5.82 13.38
C ASP A 207 5.76 4.78 12.28
N GLU A 208 5.11 3.67 12.65
CA GLU A 208 4.69 2.59 11.75
C GLU A 208 3.26 2.81 11.23
N VAL A 209 2.40 3.51 11.97
CA VAL A 209 0.98 3.74 11.58
C VAL A 209 0.81 5.10 10.92
N ARG A 210 0.15 5.13 9.76
CA ARG A 210 -0.31 6.36 9.13
C ARG A 210 -1.80 6.29 8.84
N PHE A 211 -2.50 7.28 9.34
CA PHE A 211 -3.88 7.55 9.04
C PHE A 211 -3.94 8.42 7.77
N GLY A 212 -4.78 8.06 6.80
CA GLY A 212 -5.01 8.91 5.62
C GLY A 212 -5.38 10.34 6.03
N LEU A 213 -4.73 11.34 5.43
CA LEU A 213 -5.02 12.76 5.68
C LEU A 213 -6.40 13.13 5.10
N PRO A 214 -7.12 14.10 5.69
CA PRO A 214 -8.37 14.64 5.12
C PRO A 214 -8.17 15.26 3.75
#